data_AF-A0A7R8H5G9-F1
#
_entry.id   AF-A0A7R8H5G9-F1
#
_cell.length_a   1.000
_cell.length_b   1.000
_cell.length_c   1.000
_cell.angle_alpha   90.00
_cell.angle_beta   90.00
_cell.angle_gamma   90.00
#
_symmetry.space_group_name_H-M   'P 1'
#
loop_
_entity.id
_entity.type
_entity.pdbx_description
1 polymer ?
#
loop_
_entity_poly.entity_id
_entity_poly.type
_entity_poly.pdbx_seq_one_letter_code
_entity_poly.pdbx_strand_id
1 'polypeptide(L)'
;MGSCSYVLTGTEKGMEQTFGSTCHGAGRAWSRAKSRRNLDYQTVLDDLDKKGISIRVASPKLVMEEAPESYKDVTDVVNTCHAAGISKKAIKLRPIGVIKG
;
A
#
# COMPACT_ATOMS: atom_id res chain seq x y z
N MET A 1 0.98 5.01 -0.90
CA MET A 1 1.75 6.09 -0.25
C MET A 1 1.06 6.36 1.09
N GLY A 2 1.79 6.49 2.21
CA GLY A 2 1.18 6.77 3.53
C GLY A 2 0.56 5.58 4.27
N SER A 3 0.44 4.42 3.63
CA SER A 3 0.04 3.16 4.26
C SER A 3 1.25 2.39 4.80
N CYS A 4 1.00 1.39 5.65
CA CYS A 4 2.05 0.47 6.09
C CYS A 4 2.58 -0.42 4.95
N SER A 5 3.73 -1.04 5.19
CA SER A 5 4.31 -2.09 4.33
C SER A 5 4.58 -3.35 5.16
N TYR A 6 4.73 -4.48 4.49
CA TYR A 6 5.00 -5.77 5.13
C TYR A 6 6.20 -6.46 4.51
N VAL A 7 6.98 -7.11 5.36
CA VAL A 7 7.93 -8.17 4.97
C VAL A 7 7.31 -9.49 5.37
N LEU A 8 7.26 -10.43 4.42
CA LEU A 8 6.72 -11.76 4.59
C LEU A 8 7.80 -12.80 4.28
N THR A 9 7.67 -14.00 4.83
CA THR A 9 8.46 -15.16 4.41
C THR A 9 7.61 -16.12 3.60
N GLY A 10 8.26 -16.82 2.66
CA GLY A 10 7.68 -17.95 1.94
C GLY A 10 7.28 -19.09 2.87
N THR A 11 6.49 -20.01 2.33
CA THR A 11 5.96 -21.18 3.03
C THR A 11 5.93 -22.38 2.08
N GLU A 12 6.06 -23.59 2.60
CA GLU A 12 5.91 -24.81 1.78
C GLU A 12 4.54 -24.88 1.10
N LYS A 13 3.48 -24.54 1.82
CA LYS A 13 2.12 -24.46 1.26
C LYS A 13 2.03 -23.45 0.09
N GLY A 14 2.75 -22.34 0.15
CA GLY A 14 2.85 -21.39 -0.97
C GLY A 14 3.56 -21.99 -2.18
N MET A 15 4.55 -22.85 -1.99
CA MET A 15 5.19 -23.60 -3.08
C MET A 15 4.17 -24.55 -3.74
N GLU A 16 3.47 -25.35 -2.94
CA GLU A 16 2.51 -26.36 -3.40
C GLU A 16 1.28 -25.76 -4.10
N GLN A 17 0.69 -24.69 -3.53
CA GLN A 17 -0.62 -24.20 -3.98
C GLN A 17 -0.55 -23.04 -4.98
N THR A 18 0.58 -22.33 -5.01
CA THR A 18 0.72 -21.08 -5.77
C THR A 18 2.03 -20.99 -6.54
N PHE A 19 2.69 -22.13 -6.80
CA PHE A 19 3.98 -22.20 -7.51
C PHE A 19 5.02 -21.23 -6.91
N GLY A 20 5.06 -21.13 -5.58
CA GLY A 20 6.00 -20.27 -4.85
C GLY A 20 5.69 -18.76 -4.97
N SER A 21 4.46 -18.38 -5.29
CA SER A 21 4.06 -16.97 -5.50
C SER A 21 3.17 -16.41 -4.38
N THR A 22 3.08 -15.08 -4.28
CA THR A 22 2.19 -14.40 -3.33
C THR A 22 1.80 -12.99 -3.81
N CYS A 23 1.02 -12.24 -3.01
CA CYS A 23 0.66 -10.86 -3.30
C CYS A 23 1.88 -9.92 -3.32
N HIS A 24 1.84 -8.91 -4.19
CA HIS A 24 2.89 -7.89 -4.30
C HIS A 24 2.60 -6.61 -3.50
N GLY A 25 1.36 -6.44 -3.03
CA GLY A 25 0.90 -5.24 -2.33
C GLY A 25 -0.62 -5.11 -2.36
N ALA A 26 -1.12 -3.92 -1.99
CA ALA A 26 -2.56 -3.66 -1.87
C ALA A 26 -3.34 -3.83 -3.19
N GLY A 27 -2.75 -3.43 -4.31
CA GLY A 27 -3.50 -3.22 -5.55
C GLY A 27 -4.44 -2.01 -5.47
N ARG A 28 -4.78 -1.44 -6.63
CA ARG A 28 -5.66 -0.27 -6.68
C ARG A 28 -7.11 -0.67 -6.44
N ALA A 29 -7.81 0.15 -5.64
CA ALA A 29 -9.27 0.10 -5.52
C ALA A 29 -9.94 1.07 -6.51
N TRP A 30 -9.30 2.22 -6.77
CA TRP A 30 -9.79 3.24 -7.69
C TRP A 30 -8.89 3.40 -8.90
N SER A 31 -9.49 3.67 -10.07
CA SER A 31 -8.72 4.13 -11.23
C SER A 31 -8.06 5.48 -10.93
N ARG A 32 -6.94 5.78 -11.57
CA ARG A 32 -6.25 7.08 -11.39
C ARG A 32 -7.16 8.27 -11.70
N ALA A 33 -8.03 8.14 -12.70
CA ALA A 33 -9.01 9.16 -13.07
C ALA A 33 -10.12 9.31 -12.03
N LYS A 34 -10.52 8.22 -11.34
CA LYS A 34 -11.43 8.31 -10.20
C LYS A 34 -10.75 9.02 -9.03
N SER A 35 -9.50 8.66 -8.69
CA SER A 35 -8.76 9.32 -7.62
C SER A 35 -8.66 10.83 -7.81
N ARG A 36 -8.23 11.29 -8.99
CA ARG A 36 -8.11 12.73 -9.29
C ARG A 36 -9.43 13.52 -9.24
N ARG A 37 -10.58 12.84 -9.40
CA ARG A 37 -11.89 13.49 -9.34
C ARG A 37 -12.46 13.57 -7.92
N ASN A 38 -12.01 12.69 -7.03
CA ASN A 38 -12.60 12.51 -5.69
C ASN A 38 -11.67 12.95 -4.57
N LEU A 39 -10.37 13.12 -4.84
CA LEU A 39 -9.37 13.47 -3.84
C LEU A 39 -8.79 14.83 -4.17
N ASP A 40 -8.65 15.65 -3.13
CA ASP A 40 -7.90 16.89 -3.18
C ASP A 40 -6.47 16.65 -2.68
N TYR A 41 -5.48 17.19 -3.39
CA TYR A 41 -4.08 16.93 -3.08
C TYR A 41 -3.66 17.55 -1.74
N GLN A 42 -4.19 18.72 -1.38
CA GLN A 42 -3.82 19.40 -0.15
C GLN A 42 -4.32 18.59 1.06
N THR A 43 -5.56 18.12 0.98
CA THR A 43 -6.15 17.24 2.01
C THR A 43 -5.29 15.97 2.22
N VAL A 44 -4.83 15.35 1.13
CA VAL A 44 -3.95 14.17 1.22
C VAL A 44 -2.61 14.51 1.87
N LEU A 45 -2.01 15.66 1.55
CA LEU A 45 -0.76 16.10 2.17
C LEU A 45 -0.94 16.36 3.67
N ASP A 46 -2.00 17.06 4.06
CA ASP A 46 -2.32 17.37 5.45
C ASP A 46 -2.54 16.09 6.26
N ASP A 47 -3.20 15.08 5.67
CA ASP A 47 -3.43 13.79 6.34
C ASP A 47 -2.16 12.94 6.47
N LEU A 48 -1.18 13.10 5.58
CA LEU A 48 0.14 12.50 5.73
C LEU A 48 0.95 13.20 6.83
N ASP A 49 0.88 14.53 6.89
CA ASP A 49 1.54 15.34 7.91
C ASP A 49 1.01 15.03 9.32
N LYS A 50 -0.32 14.93 9.49
CA LYS A 50 -0.95 14.46 10.74
C LYS A 50 -0.48 13.08 11.19
N LYS A 51 -0.06 12.21 10.26
CA LYS A 51 0.48 10.87 10.54
C LYS A 51 1.99 10.90 10.82
N GLY A 52 2.62 12.08 10.80
CA GLY A 52 4.06 12.27 10.94
C GLY A 52 4.83 11.65 9.78
N ILE A 53 4.33 11.81 8.55
CA ILE A 53 4.93 11.28 7.33
C ILE A 53 5.34 12.46 6.44
N SER A 54 6.64 12.73 6.38
CA SER A 54 7.17 13.76 5.49
C SER A 54 7.07 13.32 4.04
N ILE A 55 6.74 14.23 3.13
CA ILE A 55 6.56 13.89 1.71
C ILE A 55 7.20 14.91 0.77
N ARG A 56 7.82 14.41 -0.29
CA ARG A 56 8.29 15.21 -1.43
C ARG A 56 7.81 14.59 -2.73
N VAL A 57 7.10 15.37 -3.54
CA VAL A 57 6.42 14.90 -4.75
C VAL A 57 6.77 15.78 -5.95
N ALA A 58 6.84 15.18 -7.14
CA ALA A 58 7.08 15.91 -8.38
C ALA A 58 5.88 16.74 -8.86
N SER A 59 4.65 16.31 -8.56
CA SER A 59 3.45 17.06 -8.91
C SER A 59 2.25 16.76 -7.99
N PRO A 60 1.32 17.73 -7.83
CA PRO A 60 0.04 17.51 -7.13
C PRO A 60 -0.79 16.37 -7.71
N LYS A 61 -0.72 16.17 -9.04
CA LYS A 61 -1.42 15.09 -9.75
C LYS A 61 -1.07 13.72 -9.17
N LEU A 62 0.21 13.48 -8.91
CA LEU A 62 0.69 12.20 -8.37
C LEU A 62 0.21 11.95 -6.95
N VAL A 63 0.07 13.02 -6.14
CA VAL A 63 -0.44 12.91 -4.77
C VAL A 63 -1.83 12.29 -4.78
N MET A 64 -2.74 12.83 -5.59
CA MET A 64 -4.11 12.34 -5.71
C MET A 64 -4.15 10.91 -6.28
N GLU A 65 -3.33 10.61 -7.29
CA GLU A 65 -3.30 9.28 -7.89
C GLU A 65 -2.77 8.21 -6.93
N GLU A 66 -1.85 8.54 -6.04
CA GLU A 66 -1.13 7.60 -5.18
C GLU A 66 -1.61 7.61 -3.71
N ALA A 67 -2.59 8.45 -3.40
CA ALA A 67 -3.20 8.58 -2.08
C ALA A 67 -3.66 7.22 -1.50
N PRO A 68 -3.57 6.99 -0.18
CA PRO A 68 -3.96 5.74 0.48
C PRO A 68 -5.32 5.20 0.01
N GLU A 69 -6.32 6.07 -0.12
CA GLU A 69 -7.72 5.80 -0.49
C GLU A 69 -7.86 5.22 -1.90
N SER A 70 -6.84 5.41 -2.74
CA SER A 70 -6.81 4.85 -4.09
C SER A 70 -6.51 3.35 -4.13
N TYR A 71 -6.05 2.78 -3.02
CA TYR A 71 -5.62 1.39 -2.88
C TYR A 71 -6.56 0.63 -1.94
N LYS A 72 -6.52 -0.70 -2.04
CA LYS A 72 -7.14 -1.57 -1.02
C LYS A 72 -6.37 -1.46 0.30
N ASP A 73 -6.94 -1.95 1.39
CA ASP A 73 -6.16 -2.12 2.61
C ASP A 73 -5.12 -3.25 2.42
N VAL A 74 -3.85 -2.89 2.48
CA VAL A 74 -2.74 -3.84 2.38
C VAL A 74 -2.75 -4.85 3.54
N THR A 75 -3.26 -4.46 4.70
CA THR A 75 -3.39 -5.34 5.87
C THR A 75 -4.34 -6.50 5.57
N ASP A 76 -5.45 -6.24 4.89
CA ASP A 76 -6.43 -7.27 4.51
C ASP A 76 -5.86 -8.22 3.46
N VAL A 77 -5.15 -7.68 2.47
CA VAL A 77 -4.47 -8.50 1.45
C VAL A 77 -3.44 -9.43 2.11
N VAL A 78 -2.59 -8.89 2.98
CA VAL A 78 -1.58 -9.67 3.70
C VAL A 78 -2.21 -10.68 4.66
N ASN A 79 -3.27 -10.30 5.38
CA ASN A 79 -3.98 -11.21 6.27
C ASN A 79 -4.62 -12.37 5.50
N THR A 80 -5.13 -12.12 4.29
CA THR A 80 -5.68 -13.17 3.42
C THR A 80 -4.59 -14.17 3.02
N CYS A 81 -3.44 -13.70 2.51
CA CYS A 81 -2.32 -14.59 2.15
C CYS A 81 -1.76 -15.34 3.38
N HIS A 82 -1.76 -14.68 4.55
CA HIS A 82 -1.33 -15.30 5.79
C HIS A 82 -2.29 -16.38 6.29
N ALA A 83 -3.58 -16.10 6.29
CA ALA A 83 -4.62 -17.05 6.69
C ALA A 83 -4.71 -18.25 5.73
N ALA A 84 -4.52 -18.01 4.43
CA ALA A 84 -4.38 -19.07 3.44
C ALA A 84 -3.12 -19.92 3.67
N GLY A 85 -2.14 -19.41 4.41
CA GLY A 85 -0.89 -20.09 4.72
C GLY A 85 0.13 -20.07 3.58
N ILE A 86 -0.10 -19.28 2.52
CA ILE A 86 0.84 -19.12 1.39
C ILE A 86 1.93 -18.07 1.68
N SER A 87 1.80 -17.33 2.79
CA SER A 87 2.81 -16.39 3.28
C SER A 87 2.79 -16.30 4.79
N LYS A 88 3.94 -16.01 5.41
CA LYS A 88 4.02 -15.80 6.87
C LYS A 88 4.45 -14.36 7.16
N LYS A 89 3.67 -13.65 8.00
CA LYS A 89 4.00 -12.29 8.43
C LYS A 89 5.31 -12.29 9.23
N ALA A 90 6.25 -11.42 8.87
CA ALA A 90 7.50 -11.24 9.59
C ALA A 90 7.61 -9.85 10.22
N ILE A 91 7.53 -8.79 9.41
CA ILE A 91 7.71 -7.41 9.87
C ILE A 91 6.62 -6.52 9.28
N LYS A 92 6.06 -5.62 10.11
CA LYS A 92 5.21 -4.52 9.66
C LYS A 92 5.99 -3.21 9.78
N LEU A 93 5.98 -2.42 8.72
CA LEU A 93 6.70 -1.16 8.61
C LEU A 93 5.70 0.00 8.52
N ARG A 94 6.02 1.14 9.15
CA ARG A 94 5.30 2.40 8.92
C ARG A 94 6.21 3.37 8.16
N PRO A 95 5.71 4.08 7.14
CA PRO A 95 6.49 5.12 6.49
C PRO A 95 6.68 6.31 7.44
N ILE A 96 7.85 6.93 7.38
CA ILE A 96 8.14 8.24 8.01
C ILE A 96 8.50 9.31 6.98
N GLY A 97 8.82 8.88 5.75
CA GLY A 97 9.20 9.73 4.64
C GLY A 97 8.80 9.08 3.31
N VAL A 98 8.28 9.86 2.36
CA VAL A 98 7.98 9.42 1.00
C VAL A 98 8.55 10.41 -0.01
N ILE A 99 9.35 9.92 -0.95
CA ILE A 99 9.79 10.68 -2.13
C ILE A 99 9.17 10.03 -3.36
N LYS A 100 8.40 10.78 -4.15
CA LYS A 100 7.68 10.24 -5.30
C LYS A 100 7.82 11.14 -6.53
N GLY A 101 8.32 10.56 -7.62
CA GLY A 101 8.43 11.17 -8.95
C GLY A 101 7.26 10.82 -9.86
#